data_AF-A0A1Y5JRG2-F1
#
_entry.id   AF-A0A1Y5JRG2-F1
#
_cell.length_a   1.000
_cell.length_b   1.000
_cell.length_c   1.000
_cell.angle_alpha   90.00
_cell.angle_beta   90.00
_cell.angle_gamma   90.00
#
_symmetry.space_group_name_H-M   'P 1'
#
loop_
_entity.id
_entity.type
_entity.pdbx_description
1 polymer ?
#
loop_
_entity_poly.entity_id
_entity_poly.type
_entity_poly.pdbx_seq_one_letter_code
_entity_poly.pdbx_strand_id
1 'polypeptide(L)'
;AIEIDTSSASYSFAVRLADNGALETAIANARLLHSQATEGTLPGQYAAGSKTILEGAILSAAEVSEDVLATQAEVDAALQALNAAITAFHQSVIPGVIVDKTVLAGKLASAQNRYDKAEEGNKVGLYESGSRQALNDAIVAANGVYTLGSATQAQVNQAVTTLDEAVSVFAGKIVTLVPGATSVSIRD
;
A
#
# COMPACT_ATOMS: atom_id res chain seq x y z
N ALA A 1 -69.20 -21.78 32.08
CA ALA A 1 -67.83 -21.19 32.08
C ALA A 1 -66.93 -22.17 31.34
N ILE A 2 -66.07 -21.70 30.43
CA ILE A 2 -65.07 -22.55 29.78
C ILE A 2 -63.90 -22.64 30.76
N GLU A 3 -63.61 -23.84 31.27
CA GLU A 3 -62.37 -24.09 32.03
C GLU A 3 -61.21 -24.24 31.03
N ILE A 4 -60.18 -23.42 31.21
CA ILE A 4 -58.94 -23.51 30.44
C ILE A 4 -58.03 -24.47 31.22
N ASP A 5 -57.74 -25.64 30.63
CA ASP A 5 -56.80 -26.61 31.22
C ASP A 5 -55.36 -26.12 30.99
N THR A 6 -54.71 -25.65 32.05
CA THR A 6 -53.31 -25.21 32.04
C THR A 6 -52.36 -26.28 32.55
N SER A 7 -52.80 -27.54 32.74
CA SER A 7 -51.98 -28.63 33.31
C SER A 7 -50.74 -28.98 32.47
N SER A 8 -50.75 -28.63 31.19
CA SER A 8 -49.63 -28.80 30.25
C SER A 8 -48.93 -27.48 29.89
N ALA A 9 -49.35 -26.35 30.49
CA ALA A 9 -48.65 -25.08 30.31
C ALA A 9 -47.33 -25.10 31.09
N SER A 10 -46.21 -25.09 30.36
CA SER A 10 -44.89 -24.92 30.94
C SER A 10 -44.21 -23.69 30.33
N TYR A 11 -43.51 -22.95 31.18
CA TYR A 11 -42.65 -21.84 30.79
C TYR A 11 -41.25 -22.15 31.31
N SER A 12 -40.26 -22.18 30.43
CA SER A 12 -38.85 -22.23 30.80
C SER A 12 -38.25 -20.83 30.69
N PHE A 13 -37.50 -20.40 31.70
CA PHE A 13 -36.68 -19.20 31.66
C PHE A 13 -35.21 -19.62 31.75
N ALA A 14 -34.39 -19.19 30.79
CA ALA A 14 -32.95 -19.36 30.84
C ALA A 14 -32.34 -18.05 31.35
N VAL A 15 -31.58 -18.11 32.45
CA VAL A 15 -30.87 -16.94 32.99
C VAL A 15 -29.40 -17.09 32.63
N ARG A 16 -28.87 -16.09 31.92
CA ARG A 16 -27.43 -15.97 31.73
C ARG A 16 -26.80 -15.50 33.05
N LEU A 17 -25.95 -16.34 33.63
CA LEU A 17 -25.28 -16.07 34.90
C LEU A 17 -23.90 -15.41 34.72
N ALA A 18 -23.28 -15.58 33.56
CA ALA A 18 -22.00 -14.96 33.23
C ALA A 18 -22.19 -13.50 32.75
N ASP A 19 -21.31 -12.60 33.17
CA ASP A 19 -21.20 -11.26 32.61
C ASP A 19 -20.34 -11.31 31.35
N ASN A 20 -20.95 -11.01 30.21
CA ASN A 20 -20.30 -10.98 28.90
C ASN A 20 -20.20 -9.57 28.31
N GLY A 21 -20.51 -8.49 29.05
CA GLY A 21 -20.53 -7.13 28.50
C GLY A 21 -19.16 -6.69 27.93
N ALA A 22 -18.07 -7.12 28.58
CA ALA A 22 -16.72 -6.89 28.09
C ALA A 22 -16.42 -7.66 26.79
N LEU A 23 -16.93 -8.89 26.67
CA LEU A 23 -16.80 -9.72 25.47
C LEU A 23 -17.57 -9.11 24.29
N GLU A 24 -18.82 -8.68 24.49
CA GLU A 24 -19.62 -8.00 23.46
C GLU A 24 -18.94 -6.72 22.96
N THR A 25 -18.39 -5.92 23.89
CA THR A 25 -17.63 -4.71 23.56
C THR A 25 -16.37 -5.03 22.74
N ALA A 26 -15.61 -6.06 23.14
CA ALA A 26 -14.42 -6.50 22.42
C ALA A 26 -14.76 -7.00 21.00
N ILE A 27 -15.86 -7.76 20.85
CA ILE A 27 -16.35 -8.23 19.54
C ILE A 27 -16.71 -7.03 18.64
N ALA A 28 -17.43 -6.04 19.16
CA ALA A 28 -17.80 -4.85 18.40
C ALA A 28 -16.55 -4.07 17.92
N ASN A 29 -15.58 -3.86 18.80
CA ASN A 29 -14.31 -3.20 18.46
C ASN A 29 -13.50 -3.99 17.43
N ALA A 30 -13.42 -5.32 17.58
CA ALA A 30 -12.73 -6.18 16.64
C ALA A 30 -13.36 -6.16 15.24
N ARG A 31 -14.70 -6.19 15.16
CA ARG A 31 -15.43 -6.05 13.88
C ARG A 31 -15.18 -4.71 13.23
N LEU A 32 -15.16 -3.63 14.01
CA LEU A 32 -14.82 -2.29 13.51
C LEU A 32 -13.40 -2.27 12.93
N LEU A 33 -12.42 -2.76 13.70
CA LEU A 33 -11.03 -2.87 13.27
C LEU A 33 -10.89 -3.70 11.99
N HIS A 34 -11.52 -4.87 11.93
CA HIS A 34 -11.53 -5.75 10.76
C HIS A 34 -12.13 -5.05 9.52
N SER A 35 -13.23 -4.32 9.67
CA SER A 35 -13.89 -3.63 8.56
C SER A 35 -13.08 -2.45 8.00
N GLN A 36 -12.38 -1.71 8.88
CA GLN A 36 -11.55 -0.56 8.49
C GLN A 36 -10.18 -0.97 7.96
N ALA A 37 -9.70 -2.15 8.33
CA ALA A 37 -8.38 -2.60 7.93
C ALA A 37 -8.31 -2.98 6.45
N THR A 38 -7.24 -2.52 5.80
CA THR A 38 -6.85 -2.92 4.44
C THR A 38 -5.61 -3.81 4.53
N GLU A 39 -5.67 -4.98 3.91
CA GLU A 39 -4.52 -5.88 3.78
C GLU A 39 -3.68 -5.54 2.55
N GLY A 40 -2.39 -5.80 2.64
CA GLY A 40 -1.49 -5.77 1.50
C GLY A 40 -0.02 -5.74 1.92
N THR A 41 0.80 -5.09 1.11
CA THR A 41 2.27 -5.05 1.28
C THR A 41 2.78 -3.63 1.52
N LEU A 42 1.90 -2.62 1.53
CA LEU A 42 2.30 -1.23 1.72
C LEU A 42 2.42 -0.88 3.20
N PRO A 43 3.32 0.05 3.55
CA PRO A 43 3.33 0.68 4.86
C PRO A 43 1.94 1.09 5.37
N GLY A 44 1.64 0.73 6.62
CA GLY A 44 0.36 1.03 7.26
C GLY A 44 -0.80 0.11 6.85
N GLN A 45 -0.61 -0.80 5.89
CA GLN A 45 -1.53 -1.91 5.65
C GLN A 45 -1.24 -3.06 6.62
N TYR A 46 -2.18 -3.97 6.75
CA TYR A 46 -2.03 -5.20 7.53
C TYR A 46 -1.52 -6.34 6.65
N ALA A 47 -0.74 -7.26 7.22
CA ALA A 47 -0.24 -8.42 6.48
C ALA A 47 -1.39 -9.26 5.89
N ALA A 48 -1.21 -9.80 4.69
CA ALA A 48 -2.21 -10.65 4.04
C ALA A 48 -2.56 -11.88 4.90
N GLY A 49 -3.87 -12.16 5.05
CA GLY A 49 -4.39 -13.25 5.87
C GLY A 49 -4.59 -12.91 7.34
N SER A 50 -4.09 -11.76 7.82
CA SER A 50 -4.32 -11.32 9.20
C SER A 50 -5.80 -11.04 9.50
N LYS A 51 -6.56 -10.57 8.51
CA LYS A 51 -8.01 -10.34 8.63
C LYS A 51 -8.76 -11.63 8.84
N THR A 52 -8.41 -12.68 8.12
CA THR A 52 -9.00 -14.02 8.27
C THR A 52 -8.77 -14.58 9.68
N ILE A 53 -7.57 -14.37 10.24
CA ILE A 53 -7.25 -14.80 11.61
C ILE A 53 -8.10 -14.03 12.63
N LEU A 54 -8.21 -12.70 12.48
CA LEU A 54 -9.04 -11.86 13.35
C LEU A 54 -10.52 -12.24 13.25
N GLU A 55 -11.03 -12.47 12.04
CA GLU A 55 -12.43 -12.89 11.79
C GLU A 55 -12.73 -14.23 12.46
N GLY A 56 -11.82 -15.22 12.38
CA GLY A 56 -11.99 -16.49 13.08
C GLY A 56 -12.11 -16.33 14.60
N ALA A 57 -11.31 -15.44 15.19
CA ALA A 57 -11.40 -15.13 16.62
C ALA A 57 -12.70 -14.37 16.97
N ILE A 58 -13.16 -13.47 16.11
CA ILE A 58 -14.45 -12.77 16.25
C ILE A 58 -15.61 -13.76 16.25
N LEU A 59 -15.62 -14.72 15.32
CA LEU A 59 -16.67 -15.74 15.24
C LEU A 59 -16.69 -16.63 16.47
N SER A 60 -15.52 -17.12 16.90
CA SER A 60 -15.41 -17.97 18.10
C SER A 60 -15.88 -17.22 19.37
N ALA A 61 -15.53 -15.93 19.50
CA ALA A 61 -15.99 -15.10 20.59
C ALA A 61 -17.50 -14.83 20.54
N ALA A 62 -18.07 -14.66 19.33
CA ALA A 62 -19.50 -14.47 19.14
C ALA A 62 -20.30 -15.72 19.54
N GLU A 63 -19.83 -16.91 19.21
CA GLU A 63 -20.45 -18.18 19.61
C GLU A 63 -20.59 -18.27 21.14
N VAL A 64 -19.52 -17.97 21.89
CA VAL A 64 -19.55 -17.96 23.37
C VAL A 64 -20.44 -16.84 23.92
N SER A 65 -20.48 -15.68 23.25
CA SER A 65 -21.34 -14.57 23.65
C SER A 65 -22.82 -14.85 23.44
N GLU A 66 -23.18 -15.67 22.45
CA GLU A 66 -24.56 -16.06 22.15
C GLU A 66 -25.03 -17.28 22.97
N ASP A 67 -24.09 -18.05 23.53
CA ASP A 67 -24.42 -19.17 24.41
C ASP A 67 -24.87 -18.68 25.81
N VAL A 68 -26.18 -18.82 26.06
CA VAL A 68 -26.82 -18.48 27.34
C VAL A 68 -26.33 -19.36 28.49
N LEU A 69 -25.80 -20.54 28.20
CA LEU A 69 -25.28 -21.50 29.17
C LEU A 69 -23.77 -21.37 29.40
N ALA A 70 -23.08 -20.48 28.67
CA ALA A 70 -21.66 -20.24 28.85
C ALA A 70 -21.35 -19.85 30.30
N THR A 71 -20.34 -20.51 30.85
CA THR A 71 -19.80 -20.22 32.17
C THR A 71 -18.94 -18.95 32.12
N GLN A 72 -18.75 -18.30 33.27
CA GLN A 72 -17.86 -17.13 33.34
C GLN A 72 -16.44 -17.46 32.85
N ALA A 73 -15.94 -18.67 33.14
CA ALA A 73 -14.61 -19.09 32.69
C ALA A 73 -14.52 -19.19 31.16
N GLU A 74 -15.57 -19.63 30.48
CA GLU A 74 -15.62 -19.68 29.02
C GLU A 74 -15.69 -18.28 28.41
N VAL A 75 -16.48 -17.38 29.01
CA VAL A 75 -16.55 -15.97 28.61
C VAL A 75 -15.19 -15.27 28.78
N ASP A 76 -14.52 -15.46 29.92
CA ASP A 76 -13.21 -14.88 30.19
C ASP A 76 -12.14 -15.42 29.24
N ALA A 77 -12.18 -16.73 28.95
CA ALA A 77 -11.27 -17.36 27.99
C ALA A 77 -11.49 -16.84 26.56
N ALA A 78 -12.74 -16.71 26.13
CA ALA A 78 -13.09 -16.14 24.83
C ALA A 78 -12.62 -14.68 24.69
N LEU A 79 -12.80 -13.87 25.75
CA LEU A 79 -12.32 -12.50 25.81
C LEU A 79 -10.79 -12.43 25.70
N GLN A 80 -10.09 -13.28 26.45
CA GLN A 80 -8.62 -13.34 26.39
C GLN A 80 -8.13 -13.73 24.99
N ALA A 81 -8.74 -14.74 24.37
CA ALA A 81 -8.40 -15.20 23.03
C ALA A 81 -8.63 -14.11 21.97
N LEU A 82 -9.78 -13.41 22.03
CA LEU A 82 -10.07 -12.31 21.12
C LEU A 82 -9.08 -11.15 21.29
N ASN A 83 -8.75 -10.77 22.53
CA ASN A 83 -7.76 -9.72 22.80
C ASN A 83 -6.35 -10.08 22.29
N ALA A 84 -5.96 -11.35 22.40
CA ALA A 84 -4.71 -11.84 21.83
C ALA A 84 -4.72 -11.73 20.30
N ALA A 85 -5.82 -12.10 19.64
CA ALA A 85 -5.99 -11.96 18.19
C ALA A 85 -5.97 -10.49 17.74
N ILE A 86 -6.63 -9.59 18.46
CA ILE A 86 -6.57 -8.13 18.21
C ILE A 86 -5.13 -7.62 18.33
N THR A 87 -4.39 -8.05 19.35
CA THR A 87 -2.99 -7.66 19.55
C THR A 87 -2.11 -8.15 18.41
N ALA A 88 -2.24 -9.43 18.02
CA ALA A 88 -1.52 -10.01 16.89
C ALA A 88 -1.87 -9.30 15.57
N PHE A 89 -3.13 -8.91 15.40
CA PHE A 89 -3.57 -8.13 14.24
C PHE A 89 -2.91 -6.75 14.21
N HIS A 90 -2.88 -6.01 15.32
CA HIS A 90 -2.14 -4.73 15.38
C HIS A 90 -0.64 -4.88 15.13
N GLN A 91 -0.04 -5.99 15.52
CA GLN A 91 1.37 -6.28 15.25
C GLN A 91 1.65 -6.68 13.79
N SER A 92 0.62 -7.04 13.02
CA SER A 92 0.75 -7.40 11.61
C SER A 92 0.85 -6.19 10.67
N VAL A 93 0.75 -4.97 11.20
CA VAL A 93 0.91 -3.74 10.43
C VAL A 93 2.29 -3.71 9.80
N ILE A 94 2.32 -3.51 8.49
CA ILE A 94 3.56 -3.36 7.72
C ILE A 94 4.23 -2.05 8.14
N PRO A 95 5.45 -2.10 8.72
CA PRO A 95 6.14 -0.91 9.16
C PRO A 95 6.48 -0.01 7.97
N GLY A 96 6.35 1.31 8.16
CA GLY A 96 6.80 2.27 7.19
C GLY A 96 8.32 2.38 7.17
N VAL A 97 8.93 2.08 6.02
CA VAL A 97 10.29 2.49 5.72
C VAL A 97 10.21 3.88 5.10
N ILE A 98 10.84 4.89 5.72
CA ILE A 98 10.97 6.21 5.10
C ILE A 98 11.91 6.05 3.90
N VAL A 99 11.36 6.27 2.70
CA VAL A 99 12.11 6.20 1.45
C VAL A 99 12.47 7.63 1.05
N ASP A 100 13.76 7.92 0.93
CA ASP A 100 14.25 9.23 0.51
C ASP A 100 14.16 9.37 -1.00
N LYS A 101 13.27 10.26 -1.45
CA LYS A 101 13.04 10.59 -2.87
C LYS A 101 13.59 11.96 -3.28
N THR A 102 14.33 12.64 -2.39
CA THR A 102 14.83 14.01 -2.63
C THR A 102 15.74 14.08 -3.85
N VAL A 103 16.66 13.12 -3.97
CA VAL A 103 17.58 13.02 -5.12
C VAL A 103 16.80 12.81 -6.42
N LEU A 104 15.84 11.88 -6.42
CA LEU A 104 15.02 11.58 -7.60
C LEU A 104 14.20 12.81 -8.04
N ALA A 105 13.62 13.55 -7.10
CA ALA A 105 12.88 14.78 -7.39
C ALA A 105 13.76 15.84 -8.08
N GLY A 106 14.97 16.07 -7.58
CA GLY A 106 15.92 17.01 -8.18
C GLY A 106 16.35 16.60 -9.59
N LYS A 107 16.58 15.30 -9.81
CA LYS A 107 16.93 14.76 -11.13
C LYS A 107 15.77 14.87 -12.13
N LEU A 108 14.54 14.58 -11.70
CA LEU A 108 13.33 14.77 -12.51
C LEU A 108 13.19 16.23 -12.96
N ALA A 109 13.32 17.18 -12.05
CA ALA A 109 13.25 18.61 -12.40
C ALA A 109 14.34 19.02 -13.41
N SER A 110 15.56 18.53 -13.22
CA SER A 110 16.69 18.81 -14.12
C SER A 110 16.50 18.19 -15.52
N ALA A 111 16.02 16.94 -15.57
CA ALA A 111 15.73 16.25 -16.82
C ALA A 111 14.58 16.91 -17.59
N GLN A 112 13.50 17.29 -16.89
CA GLN A 112 12.37 18.00 -17.49
C GLN A 112 12.82 19.34 -18.11
N ASN A 113 13.64 20.12 -17.40
CA ASN A 113 14.17 21.38 -17.92
C ASN A 113 14.97 21.18 -19.22
N ARG A 114 15.77 20.11 -19.31
CA ARG A 114 16.51 19.75 -20.52
C ARG A 114 15.58 19.35 -21.66
N TYR A 115 14.57 18.53 -21.38
CA TYR A 115 13.58 18.11 -22.36
C TYR A 115 12.79 19.30 -22.95
N ASP A 116 12.41 20.26 -22.10
CA ASP A 116 11.62 21.43 -22.49
C ASP A 116 12.41 22.40 -23.37
N LYS A 117 13.72 22.54 -23.12
CA LYS A 117 14.62 23.42 -23.88
C LYS A 117 15.17 22.79 -25.15
N ALA A 118 15.04 21.47 -25.30
CA ALA A 118 15.61 20.77 -26.43
C ALA A 118 14.73 20.91 -27.68
N GLU A 119 15.38 21.20 -28.79
CA GLU A 119 14.78 21.16 -30.13
C GLU A 119 15.44 20.06 -30.95
N GLU A 120 14.63 19.29 -31.68
CA GLU A 120 15.13 18.24 -32.57
C GLU A 120 15.27 18.74 -34.00
N GLY A 121 16.26 18.20 -34.71
CA GLY A 121 16.44 18.44 -36.13
C GLY A 121 17.84 18.07 -36.63
N ASN A 122 18.11 18.39 -37.89
CA ASN A 122 19.34 17.97 -38.57
C ASN A 122 20.42 19.07 -38.63
N LYS A 123 20.17 20.21 -37.98
CA LYS A 123 21.12 21.34 -37.95
C LYS A 123 22.04 21.20 -36.74
N VAL A 124 23.27 21.68 -36.90
CA VAL A 124 24.24 21.74 -35.80
C VAL A 124 23.64 22.50 -34.62
N GLY A 125 23.79 21.94 -33.42
CA GLY A 125 23.22 22.48 -32.19
C GLY A 125 21.81 22.00 -31.85
N LEU A 126 21.12 21.30 -32.77
CA LEU A 126 19.87 20.59 -32.48
C LEU A 126 20.15 19.16 -32.02
N TYR A 127 19.16 18.52 -31.40
CA TYR A 127 19.24 17.11 -31.03
C TYR A 127 18.77 16.21 -32.17
N GLU A 128 19.37 15.02 -32.30
CA GLU A 128 18.92 13.99 -33.24
C GLU A 128 17.42 13.68 -33.04
N SER A 129 16.68 13.51 -34.13
CA SER A 129 15.25 13.17 -34.10
C SER A 129 14.99 11.89 -33.29
N GLY A 130 14.01 11.92 -32.38
CA GLY A 130 13.66 10.82 -31.48
C GLY A 130 14.42 10.81 -30.15
N SER A 131 15.47 11.61 -29.99
CA SER A 131 16.24 11.70 -28.74
C SER A 131 15.41 12.28 -27.59
N ARG A 132 14.54 13.26 -27.86
CA ARG A 132 13.63 13.83 -26.87
C ARG A 132 12.61 12.81 -26.42
N GLN A 133 12.11 11.96 -27.31
CA GLN A 133 11.20 10.89 -26.93
C GLN A 133 11.86 9.94 -25.93
N ALA A 134 13.09 9.49 -26.21
CA ALA A 134 13.82 8.61 -25.31
C ALA A 134 14.06 9.24 -23.91
N LEU A 135 14.38 10.55 -23.86
CA LEU A 135 14.49 11.26 -22.58
C LEU A 135 13.13 11.36 -21.87
N ASN A 136 12.05 11.66 -22.59
CA ASN A 136 10.70 11.72 -22.04
C ASN A 136 10.26 10.38 -21.46
N ASP A 137 10.54 9.26 -22.13
CA ASP A 137 10.19 7.93 -21.64
C ASP A 137 10.90 7.63 -20.31
N ALA A 138 12.18 8.02 -20.17
CA ALA A 138 12.91 7.90 -18.93
C ALA A 138 12.34 8.80 -17.81
N ILE A 139 11.93 10.03 -18.14
CA ILE A 139 11.26 10.94 -17.19
C ILE A 139 9.95 10.33 -16.70
N VAL A 140 9.12 9.81 -17.61
CA VAL A 140 7.84 9.16 -17.26
C VAL A 140 8.06 7.95 -16.35
N ALA A 141 9.03 7.10 -16.67
CA ALA A 141 9.37 5.94 -15.83
C ALA A 141 9.85 6.35 -14.43
N ALA A 142 10.75 7.33 -14.33
CA ALA A 142 11.24 7.87 -13.07
C ALA A 142 10.11 8.52 -12.24
N ASN A 143 9.18 9.23 -12.89
CA ASN A 143 8.03 9.85 -12.22
C ASN A 143 7.03 8.80 -11.70
N GLY A 144 6.92 7.65 -12.38
CA GLY A 144 6.19 6.49 -11.88
C GLY A 144 6.74 5.98 -10.54
N VAL A 145 8.07 5.86 -10.40
CA VAL A 145 8.70 5.46 -9.13
C VAL A 145 8.58 6.57 -8.06
N TYR A 146 8.69 7.83 -8.47
CA TYR A 146 8.54 8.97 -7.56
C TYR A 146 7.16 9.03 -6.91
N THR A 147 6.10 8.76 -7.67
CA THR A 147 4.71 8.78 -7.19
C THR A 147 4.26 7.47 -6.54
N LEU A 148 5.00 6.38 -6.73
CA LEU A 148 4.69 5.08 -6.14
C LEU A 148 4.90 5.10 -4.61
N GLY A 149 3.81 5.03 -3.84
CA GLY A 149 3.85 4.97 -2.37
C GLY A 149 4.57 3.72 -1.82
N SER A 150 4.58 2.62 -2.59
CA SER A 150 5.31 1.37 -2.30
C SER A 150 6.79 1.40 -2.63
N ALA A 151 7.29 2.44 -3.28
CA ALA A 151 8.63 2.39 -3.86
C ALA A 151 9.67 2.10 -2.78
N THR A 152 10.50 1.09 -3.00
CA THR A 152 11.62 0.79 -2.11
C THR A 152 12.79 1.74 -2.39
N GLN A 153 13.70 1.91 -1.43
CA GLN A 153 14.90 2.72 -1.66
C GLN A 153 15.73 2.17 -2.84
N ALA A 154 15.77 0.86 -3.02
CA ALA A 154 16.43 0.24 -4.18
C ALA A 154 15.78 0.65 -5.51
N GLN A 155 14.44 0.66 -5.58
CA GLN A 155 13.72 1.14 -6.77
C GLN A 155 13.97 2.62 -7.04
N VAL A 156 13.98 3.46 -6.00
CA VAL A 156 14.28 4.89 -6.12
C VAL A 156 15.71 5.12 -6.61
N ASN A 157 16.68 4.41 -6.04
CA ASN A 157 18.08 4.49 -6.45
C ASN A 157 18.26 4.04 -7.91
N GLN A 158 17.62 2.95 -8.29
CA GLN A 158 17.64 2.47 -9.68
C GLN A 158 17.03 3.48 -10.64
N ALA A 159 15.91 4.12 -10.27
CA ALA A 159 15.29 5.17 -11.07
C ALA A 159 16.21 6.39 -11.25
N VAL A 160 16.95 6.77 -10.19
CA VAL A 160 17.97 7.83 -10.28
C VAL A 160 19.05 7.46 -11.29
N THR A 161 19.63 6.26 -11.20
CA THR A 161 20.67 5.78 -12.11
C THR A 161 20.18 5.77 -13.56
N THR A 162 19.02 5.19 -13.82
CA THR A 162 18.44 5.10 -15.16
C THR A 162 18.12 6.48 -15.75
N LEU A 163 17.60 7.42 -14.94
CA LEU A 163 17.34 8.78 -15.41
C LEU A 163 18.64 9.53 -15.72
N ASP A 164 19.69 9.37 -14.90
CA ASP A 164 21.00 9.97 -15.15
C ASP A 164 21.66 9.43 -16.43
N GLU A 165 21.58 8.12 -16.66
CA GLU A 165 22.06 7.50 -17.90
C GLU A 165 21.32 8.05 -19.13
N ALA A 166 19.99 8.14 -19.07
CA ALA A 166 19.18 8.69 -20.16
C ALA A 166 19.52 10.16 -20.44
N VAL A 167 19.72 10.98 -19.41
CA VAL A 167 20.15 12.38 -19.55
C VAL A 167 21.55 12.48 -20.16
N SER A 168 22.47 11.57 -19.81
CA SER A 168 23.81 11.51 -20.39
C SER A 168 23.78 11.11 -21.86
N VAL A 169 23.01 10.08 -22.21
CA VAL A 169 22.80 9.66 -23.61
C VAL A 169 22.21 10.81 -24.41
N PHE A 170 21.17 11.45 -23.89
CA PHE A 170 20.52 12.59 -24.53
C PHE A 170 21.51 13.74 -24.81
N ALA A 171 22.38 14.08 -23.86
CA ALA A 171 23.39 15.12 -24.05
C ALA A 171 24.39 14.78 -25.18
N GLY A 172 24.67 13.50 -25.42
CA GLY A 172 25.50 13.04 -26.53
C GLY A 172 24.80 13.04 -27.90
N LYS A 173 23.49 13.30 -27.96
CA LYS A 173 22.68 13.33 -29.18
C LYS A 173 22.63 14.68 -29.88
N ILE A 174 23.47 15.62 -29.48
CA ILE A 174 23.57 16.92 -30.16
C ILE A 174 24.25 16.75 -31.52
N VAL A 175 23.62 17.26 -32.58
CA VAL A 175 24.18 17.26 -33.93
C VAL A 175 25.38 18.22 -33.93
N THR A 176 26.56 17.68 -34.16
CA THR A 176 27.82 18.46 -34.20
C THR A 176 28.30 18.73 -35.63
N LEU A 177 27.85 17.93 -36.61
CA LEU A 177 28.25 18.00 -38.02
C LEU A 177 27.06 17.66 -38.92
N VAL A 178 26.95 18.33 -40.07
CA VAL A 178 25.90 18.04 -41.07
C VAL A 178 26.41 16.99 -42.07
N PRO A 179 25.65 15.90 -42.34
CA PRO A 179 26.01 14.92 -43.37
C PRO A 179 26.15 15.59 -44.75
N GLY A 180 27.34 15.49 -45.35
CA GLY A 180 27.69 16.13 -46.63
C GLY A 180 28.81 17.18 -46.55
N ALA A 181 29.24 17.57 -45.35
CA ALA A 181 30.48 18.35 -45.19
C ALA A 181 31.70 17.42 -45.31
N THR A 182 32.19 17.21 -46.54
CA THR A 182 33.57 16.79 -46.73
C THR A 182 34.48 17.97 -46.40
N SER A 183 35.41 17.74 -45.46
CA SER A 183 36.55 18.59 -45.06
C SER A 183 36.28 19.82 -44.18
N VAL A 184 36.94 19.83 -43.01
CA VAL A 184 37.52 21.04 -42.45
C VAL A 184 38.54 21.54 -43.47
N SER A 185 38.15 22.49 -44.32
CA SER A 185 39.12 23.24 -45.10
C SER A 185 39.73 24.29 -44.18
N ILE A 186 40.80 23.91 -43.47
CA ILE A 186 41.73 24.90 -42.93
C ILE A 186 42.35 25.56 -44.17
N ARG A 187 41.94 26.79 -44.46
CA ARG A 187 42.69 27.68 -45.35
C ARG A 187 43.71 28.40 -44.46
N ASP A 188 44.99 28.16 -44.79
CA ASP A 188 46.27 28.68 -44.27
C ASP A 188 46.24 29.63 -43.05
#